data_AF-A0A7K7THM7-F1
#
_entry.id   AF-A0A7K7THM7-F1
#
_cell.length_a   1.000
_cell.length_b   1.000
_cell.length_c   1.000
_cell.angle_alpha   90.00
_cell.angle_beta   90.00
_cell.angle_gamma   90.00
#
_symmetry.space_group_name_H-M   'P 1'
#
loop_
_entity.id
_entity.type
_entity.pdbx_description
1 polymer ?
#
loop_
_entity_poly.entity_id
_entity_poly.type
_entity_poly.pdbx_seq_one_letter_code
_entity_poly.pdbx_strand_id
1 'polypeptide(L)'
;VILKGLPPGSHFPEGDHKIQYTVYDRAENKGTCKFLVKVRVRRCAKLNAPDNGYIKCSGDGNNYGATCEFSCIGGYELQGSPARVCQYNLGWSGVEPTCAPMNINVNVRTAAALLDQFYEKRRLLIISTPTAANFFYRMQLGMLQPAQCGLDLRHVTVVELVGVFPAQIGRIGVKLLPPSLALQLRLLLRIPHYNFNIVVMDKHGMDKERYPFPATPAELFALIDKFPLRKDEMKLQAEIGQSCP
;
A
#
# COMPACT_ATOMS: atom_id res chain seq x y z
N VAL A 1 -16.19 53.85 -18.27
CA VAL A 1 -15.05 53.31 -17.49
C VAL A 1 -14.53 52.08 -18.21
N ILE A 2 -13.23 51.98 -18.47
CA ILE A 2 -12.57 50.82 -19.09
C ILE A 2 -11.77 50.09 -18.01
N LEU A 3 -12.09 48.82 -17.78
CA LEU A 3 -11.35 47.94 -16.89
C LEU A 3 -10.29 47.15 -17.68
N LYS A 4 -9.08 47.04 -17.13
CA LYS A 4 -8.07 46.06 -17.51
C LYS A 4 -7.74 45.19 -16.30
N GLY A 5 -7.86 43.87 -16.45
CA GLY A 5 -7.71 42.90 -15.38
C GLY A 5 -9.01 42.14 -15.10
N LEU A 6 -9.01 41.38 -14.01
CA LEU A 6 -10.13 40.56 -13.57
C LEU A 6 -11.31 41.43 -13.06
N PRO A 7 -12.56 41.21 -13.53
CA PRO A 7 -13.72 42.00 -13.13
C PRO A 7 -14.17 41.73 -11.69
N PRO A 8 -14.91 42.66 -11.06
CA PRO A 8 -15.54 42.41 -9.76
C PRO A 8 -16.36 41.12 -9.75
N GLY A 9 -16.22 40.31 -8.69
CA GLY A 9 -16.89 39.01 -8.55
C GLY A 9 -16.18 37.82 -9.22
N SER A 10 -15.06 38.05 -9.90
CA SER A 10 -14.25 36.95 -10.47
C SER A 10 -13.39 36.23 -9.43
N HIS A 11 -13.02 34.98 -9.74
CA HIS A 11 -12.06 34.20 -8.96
C HIS A 11 -10.63 34.60 -9.33
N PHE A 12 -9.82 34.97 -8.32
CA PHE A 12 -8.41 35.30 -8.49
C PHE A 12 -7.55 34.06 -8.20
N PRO A 13 -6.89 33.45 -9.21
CA PRO A 13 -5.96 32.36 -8.96
C PRO A 13 -4.72 32.86 -8.21
N GLU A 14 -3.88 31.96 -7.71
CA GLU A 14 -2.64 32.34 -7.06
C GLU A 14 -1.76 33.22 -7.97
N GLY A 15 -1.19 34.28 -7.39
CA GLY A 15 -0.30 35.19 -8.11
C GLY A 15 -0.66 36.65 -7.88
N ASP A 16 0.01 37.51 -8.65
CA ASP A 16 -0.13 38.95 -8.58
C ASP A 16 -1.00 39.43 -9.75
N HIS A 17 -2.13 40.06 -9.43
CA HIS A 17 -3.13 40.53 -10.40
C HIS A 17 -3.18 42.03 -10.45
N LYS A 18 -2.85 42.60 -11.60
CA LYS A 18 -2.86 44.04 -11.81
C LYS A 18 -4.22 44.49 -12.32
N ILE A 19 -4.91 45.31 -11.53
CA ILE A 19 -6.21 45.87 -11.87
C ILE A 19 -6.05 47.34 -12.22
N GLN A 20 -6.63 47.75 -13.35
CA GLN A 20 -6.57 49.12 -13.84
C GLN A 20 -7.94 49.58 -14.32
N TYR A 21 -8.44 50.67 -13.72
CA TYR A 21 -9.64 51.36 -14.15
C TYR A 21 -9.26 52.66 -14.85
N THR A 22 -9.80 52.87 -16.04
CA THR A 22 -9.62 54.09 -16.83
C THR A 22 -10.95 54.79 -17.01
N VAL A 23 -11.04 56.06 -16.64
CA VAL A 23 -12.23 56.90 -16.81
C VAL A 23 -11.91 58.04 -17.77
N TYR A 24 -12.92 58.46 -18.52
CA TYR A 24 -12.84 59.59 -19.44
C TYR A 24 -13.94 60.57 -19.06
N ASP A 25 -13.63 61.86 -19.06
CA ASP A 25 -14.65 62.90 -18.93
C ASP A 25 -15.27 63.26 -20.30
N ARG A 26 -16.19 64.23 -20.31
CA ARG A 26 -16.87 64.68 -21.54
C ARG A 26 -15.95 65.46 -22.50
N ALA A 27 -14.79 65.90 -22.02
CA ALA A 27 -13.77 66.62 -22.79
C ALA A 27 -12.59 65.69 -23.18
N GLU A 28 -12.78 64.37 -23.08
CA GLU A 28 -11.79 63.32 -23.35
C GLU A 28 -10.55 63.28 -22.42
N ASN A 29 -10.56 64.00 -21.29
CA ASN A 29 -9.50 63.86 -20.30
C ASN A 29 -9.56 62.48 -19.65
N LYS A 30 -8.40 61.86 -19.46
CA LYS A 30 -8.29 60.50 -18.95
C LYS A 30 -7.74 60.45 -17.52
N GLY A 31 -8.50 59.84 -16.61
CA GLY A 31 -8.05 59.43 -15.28
C GLY A 31 -7.77 57.93 -15.24
N THR A 32 -6.72 57.48 -14.56
CA THR A 32 -6.41 56.06 -14.40
C THR A 32 -6.09 55.71 -12.95
N CYS A 33 -6.80 54.74 -12.39
CA CYS A 33 -6.50 54.13 -11.09
C CYS A 33 -5.94 52.73 -11.31
N LYS A 34 -4.87 52.37 -10.58
CA LYS A 34 -4.24 51.04 -10.64
C LYS A 34 -3.99 50.52 -9.24
N PHE A 35 -4.32 49.27 -9.00
CA PHE A 35 -3.97 48.56 -7.76
C PHE A 35 -3.56 47.13 -8.08
N LEU A 36 -2.92 46.49 -7.11
CA LEU A 36 -2.44 45.12 -7.22
C LEU A 36 -3.18 44.26 -6.19
N VAL A 37 -3.75 43.15 -6.64
CA VAL A 37 -4.29 42.11 -5.78
C VAL A 37 -3.29 40.96 -5.74
N LYS A 38 -2.74 40.66 -4.56
CA LYS A 38 -1.81 39.54 -4.37
C LYS A 38 -2.53 38.38 -3.71
N VAL A 39 -2.67 37.25 -4.40
CA VAL A 39 -3.22 36.02 -3.85
C VAL A 39 -2.07 35.08 -3.52
N ARG A 40 -1.93 34.72 -2.24
CA ARG A 40 -0.89 33.80 -1.74
C ARG A 40 -1.55 32.61 -1.08
N VAL A 41 -1.24 31.40 -1.54
CA VAL A 41 -1.74 30.17 -0.93
C VAL A 41 -0.81 29.78 0.22
N ARG A 42 -1.41 29.47 1.37
CA ARG A 42 -0.67 29.01 2.55
C ARG A 42 -0.33 27.54 2.37
N ARG A 43 0.95 27.21 2.42
CA ARG A 43 1.45 25.85 2.18
C ARG A 43 2.28 25.36 3.34
N CYS A 44 2.03 24.11 3.74
CA CYS A 44 2.88 23.39 4.65
C CYS A 44 4.12 22.86 3.90
N ALA A 45 5.10 22.34 4.66
CA ALA A 45 6.21 21.60 4.07
C ALA A 45 5.68 20.43 3.23
N LYS A 46 6.29 20.17 2.07
CA LYS A 46 5.90 19.05 1.22
C LYS A 46 6.22 17.74 1.95
N LEU A 47 5.23 16.86 2.10
CA LEU A 47 5.44 15.53 2.67
C LEU A 47 5.92 14.58 1.58
N ASN A 48 6.73 13.60 1.99
CA ASN A 48 7.18 12.51 1.15
C ASN A 48 6.47 11.23 1.59
N ALA A 49 6.44 10.23 0.70
CA ALA A 49 6.01 8.89 1.08
C ALA A 49 6.99 8.33 2.13
N PRO A 50 6.50 7.63 3.17
CA PRO A 50 7.38 6.90 4.08
C PRO A 50 8.08 5.76 3.33
N ASP A 51 9.26 5.38 3.78
CA ASP A 51 9.95 4.18 3.27
C ASP A 51 9.01 2.98 3.40
N ASN A 52 8.89 2.18 2.34
CA ASN A 52 7.95 1.05 2.29
C ASN A 52 6.48 1.45 2.47
N GLY A 53 6.10 2.65 2.04
CA GLY A 53 4.72 3.09 2.00
C GLY A 53 4.44 4.09 0.89
N TYR A 54 3.23 4.62 0.91
CA TYR A 54 2.72 5.57 -0.07
C TYR A 54 1.91 6.66 0.62
N ILE A 55 1.81 7.79 -0.07
CA ILE A 55 1.08 8.99 0.37
C ILE A 55 0.12 9.41 -0.74
N LYS A 56 -1.13 9.72 -0.37
CA LYS A 56 -2.13 10.30 -1.28
C LYS A 56 -2.65 11.59 -0.67
N CYS A 57 -2.43 12.71 -1.34
CA CYS A 57 -2.86 14.01 -0.85
C CYS A 57 -3.99 14.62 -1.70
N SER A 58 -4.88 15.37 -1.05
CA SER A 58 -5.88 16.19 -1.72
C SER A 58 -5.33 17.57 -2.12
N GLY A 59 -6.03 18.24 -3.04
CA GLY A 59 -5.68 19.59 -3.50
C GLY A 59 -4.30 19.64 -4.20
N ASP A 60 -3.52 20.67 -3.89
CA ASP A 60 -2.14 20.86 -4.37
C ASP A 60 -1.12 20.04 -3.56
N GLY A 61 -1.58 19.17 -2.65
CA GLY A 61 -0.75 18.25 -1.86
C GLY A 61 -0.14 18.84 -0.60
N ASN A 62 -0.09 20.17 -0.47
CA ASN A 62 0.40 20.84 0.74
C ASN A 62 -0.28 22.19 1.02
N ASN A 63 -1.33 22.56 0.30
CA ASN A 63 -2.10 23.76 0.60
C ASN A 63 -2.84 23.62 1.94
N TYR A 64 -3.15 24.75 2.58
CA TYR A 64 -3.99 24.77 3.79
C TYR A 64 -5.28 23.97 3.58
N GLY A 65 -5.59 23.09 4.52
CA GLY A 65 -6.72 22.16 4.45
C GLY A 65 -6.49 20.91 3.58
N ALA A 66 -5.34 20.77 2.91
CA ALA A 66 -4.99 19.52 2.23
C ALA A 66 -4.84 18.39 3.25
N THR A 67 -5.39 17.23 2.90
CA THR A 67 -5.32 16.00 3.68
C THR A 67 -4.44 15.01 2.92
N CYS A 68 -3.41 14.51 3.57
CA CYS A 68 -2.53 13.47 3.06
C CYS A 68 -2.77 12.18 3.84
N GLU A 69 -3.22 11.14 3.15
CA GLU A 69 -3.41 9.79 3.67
C GLU A 69 -2.18 8.94 3.40
N PHE A 70 -1.83 8.11 4.37
CA PHE A 70 -0.64 7.27 4.36
C PHE A 70 -1.02 5.81 4.49
N SER A 71 -0.24 4.96 3.85
CA SER A 71 -0.41 3.52 3.94
C SER A 71 0.90 2.83 3.58
N CYS A 72 1.03 1.58 4.00
CA CYS A 72 2.25 0.83 3.83
C CYS A 72 2.11 -0.22 2.73
N ILE A 73 3.23 -0.54 2.08
CA ILE A 73 3.30 -1.72 1.23
C ILE A 73 3.11 -2.96 2.12
N GLY A 74 2.56 -4.02 1.57
CA GLY A 74 2.24 -5.22 2.34
C GLY A 74 3.48 -5.84 2.95
N GLY A 75 3.38 -6.18 4.23
CA GLY A 75 4.52 -6.67 5.02
C GLY A 75 5.06 -5.60 5.95
N TYR A 76 4.55 -4.38 5.83
CA TYR A 76 4.77 -3.28 6.74
C TYR A 76 3.44 -2.82 7.33
N GLU A 77 3.49 -2.33 8.55
CA GLU A 77 2.37 -1.74 9.28
C GLU A 77 2.67 -0.26 9.55
N LEU A 78 1.63 0.55 9.42
CA LEU A 78 1.72 1.98 9.64
C LEU A 78 1.85 2.27 11.14
N GLN A 79 2.88 3.03 11.49
CA GLN A 79 3.04 3.65 12.80
C GLN A 79 2.87 5.17 12.64
N GLY A 80 2.24 5.84 13.62
CA GLY A 80 1.93 7.26 13.53
C GLY A 80 0.52 7.52 13.00
N SER A 81 0.29 8.69 12.38
CA SER A 81 -1.05 9.09 11.93
C SER A 81 -1.37 8.58 10.51
N PRO A 82 -2.51 7.90 10.28
CA PRO A 82 -2.92 7.43 8.95
C PRO A 82 -3.30 8.54 7.99
N ALA A 83 -3.61 9.72 8.52
CA ALA A 83 -3.81 10.92 7.73
C ALA A 83 -3.27 12.14 8.47
N ARG A 84 -2.76 13.11 7.72
CA ARG A 84 -2.29 14.41 8.23
C ARG A 84 -2.94 15.54 7.43
N VAL A 85 -3.26 16.63 8.11
CA VAL A 85 -3.94 17.81 7.51
C VAL A 85 -3.04 19.03 7.63
N CYS A 86 -2.89 19.80 6.56
CA CYS A 86 -2.12 21.03 6.57
C CYS A 86 -2.88 22.14 7.32
N GLN A 87 -2.34 22.58 8.44
CA GLN A 87 -3.00 23.49 9.38
C GLN A 87 -2.67 24.95 9.14
N TYR A 88 -3.41 25.83 9.81
CA TYR A 88 -3.23 27.28 9.71
C TYR A 88 -1.85 27.70 10.25
N ASN A 89 -1.18 26.95 11.10
CA ASN A 89 0.17 27.30 11.56
C ASN A 89 1.29 26.90 10.58
N LEU A 90 0.95 26.46 9.36
CA LEU A 90 1.87 25.90 8.35
C LEU A 90 2.51 24.57 8.78
N GLY A 91 2.04 23.97 9.87
CA GLY A 91 2.38 22.63 10.31
C GLY A 91 1.37 21.59 9.84
N TRP A 92 1.79 20.33 9.88
CA TRP A 92 0.91 19.19 9.65
C TRP A 92 0.38 18.66 10.97
N SER A 93 -0.91 18.32 11.01
CA SER A 93 -1.51 17.66 12.17
C SER A 93 -0.92 16.27 12.41
N GLY A 94 -1.11 15.74 13.62
CA GLY A 94 -0.74 14.37 13.97
C GLY A 94 0.76 14.11 14.01
N VAL A 95 1.11 12.82 13.97
CA VAL A 95 2.47 12.31 14.08
C VAL A 95 2.94 11.84 12.72
N GLU A 96 4.23 12.07 12.42
CA GLU A 96 4.86 11.62 11.19
C GLU A 96 4.74 10.09 11.05
N PRO A 97 4.19 9.60 9.92
CA PRO A 97 3.97 8.18 9.72
C PRO A 97 5.23 7.48 9.25
N THR A 98 5.44 6.27 9.75
CA THR A 98 6.48 5.35 9.28
C THR A 98 5.87 3.99 8.99
N CYS A 99 6.49 3.23 8.08
CA CYS A 99 6.09 1.86 7.79
C CYS A 99 7.12 0.91 8.37
N ALA A 100 6.75 0.20 9.42
CA ALA A 100 7.62 -0.75 10.09
C ALA A 100 7.26 -2.19 9.66
N PRO A 101 8.23 -3.11 9.53
CA PRO A 101 7.92 -4.50 9.19
C PRO A 101 6.87 -5.10 10.14
N MET A 102 5.89 -5.78 9.57
CA MET A 102 4.80 -6.41 10.29
C MET A 102 5.36 -7.43 11.28
N ASN A 103 5.01 -7.29 12.56
CA ASN A 103 5.49 -8.21 13.58
C ASN A 103 4.60 -9.45 13.70
N ILE A 104 4.92 -10.49 12.92
CA ILE A 104 4.19 -11.77 12.97
C ILE A 104 4.52 -12.53 14.27
N ASN A 105 3.54 -12.70 15.15
CA ASN A 105 3.67 -13.53 16.34
C ASN A 105 3.42 -15.00 16.00
N VAL A 106 4.48 -15.81 15.99
CA VAL A 106 4.40 -17.27 15.76
C VAL A 106 4.18 -18.07 17.06
N ASN A 107 4.25 -17.42 18.22
CA ASN A 107 4.05 -18.04 19.54
C ASN A 107 2.57 -17.99 19.97
N VAL A 108 1.67 -18.25 19.02
CA VAL A 108 0.23 -18.29 19.26
C VAL A 108 -0.25 -19.71 19.52
N ARG A 109 -1.37 -19.84 20.23
CA ARG A 109 -1.91 -21.16 20.64
C ARG A 109 -2.68 -21.87 19.54
N THR A 110 -3.30 -21.12 18.62
CA THR A 110 -4.18 -21.65 17.58
C THR A 110 -3.76 -21.21 16.19
N ALA A 111 -3.98 -22.07 15.18
CA ALA A 111 -3.80 -21.71 13.77
C ALA A 111 -4.69 -20.52 13.36
N ALA A 112 -5.92 -20.44 13.89
CA ALA A 112 -6.81 -19.30 13.63
C ALA A 112 -6.21 -17.97 14.11
N ALA A 113 -5.63 -17.93 15.33
CA ALA A 113 -4.97 -16.73 15.85
C ALA A 113 -3.70 -16.35 15.06
N LEU A 114 -3.06 -17.32 14.40
CA LEU A 114 -1.98 -17.02 13.46
C LEU A 114 -2.53 -16.38 12.19
N LEU A 115 -3.57 -16.98 11.59
CA LEU A 115 -4.17 -16.51 10.34
C LEU A 115 -4.82 -15.13 10.48
N ASP A 116 -5.43 -14.84 11.63
CA ASP A 116 -6.06 -13.55 11.96
C ASP A 116 -5.09 -12.37 11.85
N GLN A 117 -3.81 -12.59 12.16
CA GLN A 117 -2.78 -11.56 12.01
C GLN A 117 -2.65 -11.08 10.56
N PHE A 118 -2.97 -11.91 9.57
CA PHE A 118 -2.87 -11.57 8.15
C PHE A 118 -4.18 -11.05 7.54
N TYR A 119 -5.29 -11.14 8.28
CA TYR A 119 -6.61 -10.71 7.81
C TYR A 119 -6.60 -9.23 7.39
N GLU A 120 -7.15 -8.94 6.21
CA GLU A 120 -7.13 -7.65 5.50
C GLU A 120 -5.73 -7.07 5.18
N LYS A 121 -4.65 -7.70 5.65
CA LYS A 121 -3.28 -7.21 5.53
C LYS A 121 -2.51 -7.90 4.40
N ARG A 122 -2.45 -9.23 4.39
CA ARG A 122 -1.61 -10.00 3.46
C ARG A 122 -2.32 -11.26 2.93
N ARG A 123 -1.99 -11.63 1.70
CA ARG A 123 -2.34 -12.91 1.07
C ARG A 123 -1.37 -13.97 1.58
N LEU A 124 -1.80 -15.23 1.65
CA LEU A 124 -0.92 -16.31 2.07
C LEU A 124 -0.64 -17.26 0.90
N LEU A 125 0.63 -17.59 0.71
CA LEU A 125 1.09 -18.67 -0.16
C LEU A 125 1.67 -19.77 0.73
N ILE A 126 0.88 -20.81 0.99
CA ILE A 126 1.28 -21.89 1.88
C ILE A 126 1.85 -23.02 1.05
N ILE A 127 3.13 -23.36 1.25
CA ILE A 127 3.83 -24.44 0.56
C ILE A 127 4.02 -25.59 1.55
N SER A 128 3.34 -26.70 1.32
CA SER A 128 3.43 -27.91 2.13
C SER A 128 4.18 -29.03 1.41
N THR A 129 5.05 -29.73 2.13
CA THR A 129 5.80 -30.88 1.60
C THR A 129 6.04 -31.94 2.70
N PRO A 130 6.06 -33.24 2.37
CA PRO A 130 6.39 -34.30 3.33
C PRO A 130 7.85 -34.29 3.80
N THR A 131 8.78 -33.69 3.04
CA THR A 131 10.21 -33.63 3.38
C THR A 131 10.90 -32.44 2.72
N ALA A 132 11.95 -31.91 3.35
CA ALA A 132 12.79 -30.85 2.82
C ALA A 132 13.58 -31.28 1.56
N ALA A 133 13.80 -32.59 1.40
CA ALA A 133 14.47 -33.17 0.23
C ALA A 133 13.55 -33.27 -1.01
N ASN A 134 12.26 -32.98 -0.88
CA ASN A 134 11.30 -33.11 -1.97
C ASN A 134 11.67 -32.20 -3.15
N PHE A 135 11.68 -32.76 -4.36
CA PHE A 135 12.08 -32.06 -5.58
C PHE A 135 11.20 -30.84 -5.89
N PHE A 136 9.87 -31.00 -5.82
CA PHE A 136 8.92 -29.92 -6.10
C PHE A 136 9.03 -28.77 -5.10
N TYR A 137 9.25 -29.08 -3.82
CA TYR A 137 9.49 -28.06 -2.80
C TYR A 137 10.74 -27.22 -3.10
N ARG A 138 11.87 -27.88 -3.38
CA ARG A 138 13.12 -27.19 -3.72
C ARG A 138 12.99 -26.35 -4.99
N MET A 139 12.31 -26.90 -6.01
CA MET A 139 12.03 -26.19 -7.26
C MET A 139 11.16 -24.96 -7.02
N GLN A 140 10.06 -25.08 -6.24
CA GLN A 140 9.19 -23.95 -5.93
C GLN A 140 9.93 -22.82 -5.23
N LEU A 141 10.75 -23.13 -4.21
CA LEU A 141 11.53 -22.11 -3.51
C LEU A 141 12.55 -21.43 -4.43
N GLY A 142 13.23 -22.20 -5.30
CA GLY A 142 14.16 -21.65 -6.28
C GLY A 142 13.49 -20.68 -7.26
N MET A 143 12.25 -20.96 -7.68
CA MET A 143 11.47 -20.06 -8.55
C MET A 143 10.98 -18.81 -7.83
N LEU A 144 10.68 -18.89 -6.53
CA LEU A 144 10.18 -17.74 -5.76
C LEU A 144 11.29 -16.78 -5.32
N GLN A 145 12.52 -17.27 -5.14
CA GLN A 145 13.66 -16.46 -4.70
C GLN A 145 13.90 -15.20 -5.57
N PRO A 146 13.97 -15.27 -6.92
CA PRO A 146 14.12 -14.07 -7.75
C PRO A 146 12.83 -13.24 -7.87
N ALA A 147 11.69 -13.78 -7.45
CA ALA A 147 10.36 -13.16 -7.62
C ALA A 147 9.89 -12.39 -6.37
N GLN A 148 10.78 -12.12 -5.41
CA GLN A 148 10.46 -11.51 -4.12
C GLN A 148 9.75 -10.16 -4.27
N CYS A 149 10.24 -9.28 -5.15
CA CYS A 149 9.60 -8.01 -5.40
C CYS A 149 8.14 -8.18 -5.89
N GLY A 150 7.91 -9.15 -6.79
CA GLY A 150 6.57 -9.42 -7.32
C GLY A 150 5.59 -9.96 -6.27
N LEU A 151 6.09 -10.73 -5.29
CA LEU A 151 5.33 -11.17 -4.12
C LEU A 151 5.00 -9.99 -3.21
N ASP A 152 5.96 -9.10 -2.96
CA ASP A 152 5.80 -7.94 -2.09
C ASP A 152 4.80 -6.92 -2.67
N LEU A 153 4.85 -6.63 -3.98
CA LEU A 153 3.82 -5.81 -4.66
C LEU A 153 2.41 -6.39 -4.55
N ARG A 154 2.31 -7.71 -4.37
CA ARG A 154 1.04 -8.45 -4.25
C ARG A 154 0.69 -8.76 -2.79
N HIS A 155 1.44 -8.20 -1.84
CA HIS A 155 1.22 -8.37 -0.41
C HIS A 155 1.16 -9.86 0.01
N VAL A 156 2.02 -10.70 -0.57
CA VAL A 156 2.03 -12.15 -0.31
C VAL A 156 3.00 -12.51 0.81
N THR A 157 2.55 -13.33 1.76
CA THR A 157 3.42 -13.98 2.75
C THR A 157 3.55 -15.45 2.42
N VAL A 158 4.78 -15.93 2.30
CA VAL A 158 5.06 -17.35 2.12
C VAL A 158 5.11 -18.05 3.48
N VAL A 159 4.31 -19.11 3.62
CA VAL A 159 4.31 -20.01 4.78
C VAL A 159 4.76 -21.37 4.31
N GLU A 160 5.84 -21.90 4.87
CA GLU A 160 6.35 -23.22 4.54
C GLU A 160 5.92 -24.22 5.61
N LEU A 161 5.41 -25.38 5.23
CA LEU A 161 5.09 -26.49 6.13
C LEU A 161 5.86 -27.72 5.65
N VAL A 162 6.85 -28.17 6.41
CA VAL A 162 7.82 -29.18 5.97
C VAL A 162 7.84 -30.34 6.94
N GLY A 163 7.83 -31.56 6.42
CA GLY A 163 7.83 -32.77 7.25
C GLY A 163 6.43 -33.27 7.58
N VAL A 164 6.37 -34.44 8.21
CA VAL A 164 5.15 -35.06 8.75
C VAL A 164 5.19 -35.11 10.28
N PHE A 165 4.04 -35.15 10.92
CA PHE A 165 3.94 -35.30 12.38
C PHE A 165 4.67 -36.57 12.86
N PRO A 166 5.42 -36.54 13.97
CA PRO A 166 5.59 -35.44 14.92
C PRO A 166 6.72 -34.45 14.61
N ALA A 167 7.57 -34.74 13.62
CA ALA A 167 8.80 -33.97 13.34
C ALA A 167 8.61 -32.79 12.37
N GLN A 168 7.38 -32.54 11.92
CA GLN A 168 7.08 -31.42 11.02
C GLN A 168 7.36 -30.06 11.65
N ILE A 169 7.71 -29.10 10.81
CA ILE A 169 7.94 -27.71 11.20
C ILE A 169 7.20 -26.78 10.25
N GLY A 170 6.81 -25.61 10.74
CA GLY A 170 6.39 -24.52 9.88
C GLY A 170 7.44 -23.41 9.85
N ARG A 171 7.45 -22.58 8.81
CA ARG A 171 8.32 -21.41 8.72
C ARG A 171 7.62 -20.24 8.02
N ILE A 172 7.86 -19.03 8.52
CA ILE A 172 7.51 -17.77 7.84
C ILE A 172 8.76 -16.88 7.87
N GLY A 173 9.41 -16.71 6.72
CA GLY A 173 10.67 -15.97 6.64
C GLY A 173 11.75 -16.60 7.51
N VAL A 174 12.16 -15.95 8.60
CA VAL A 174 13.12 -16.51 9.58
C VAL A 174 12.47 -17.12 10.81
N LYS A 175 11.15 -16.95 10.98
CA LYS A 175 10.41 -17.38 12.17
C LYS A 175 9.96 -18.84 12.00
N LEU A 176 10.30 -19.69 12.96
CA LEU A 176 9.86 -21.09 13.01
C LEU A 176 8.51 -21.20 13.73
N LEU A 177 7.60 -22.00 13.18
CA LEU A 177 6.36 -22.36 13.84
C LEU A 177 6.53 -23.71 14.55
N PRO A 178 6.03 -23.84 15.79
CA PRO A 178 6.03 -25.11 16.50
C PRO A 178 5.36 -26.24 15.68
N PRO A 179 5.80 -27.51 15.82
CA PRO A 179 5.22 -28.65 15.12
C PRO A 179 3.70 -28.79 15.29
N SER A 180 3.20 -28.46 16.48
CA SER A 180 1.77 -28.46 16.81
C SER A 180 1.00 -27.38 16.04
N LEU A 181 1.54 -26.18 15.92
CA LEU A 181 0.92 -25.09 15.17
C LEU A 181 0.92 -25.38 13.66
N ALA A 182 2.04 -25.94 13.14
CA ALA A 182 2.10 -26.44 11.77
C ALA A 182 1.05 -27.55 11.52
N LEU A 183 0.75 -28.38 12.53
CA LEU A 183 -0.25 -29.44 12.42
C LEU A 183 -1.65 -28.86 12.35
N GLN A 184 -1.95 -27.94 13.26
CA GLN A 184 -3.23 -27.24 13.27
C GLN A 184 -3.48 -26.50 11.96
N LEU A 185 -2.46 -25.86 11.37
CA LEU A 185 -2.60 -25.21 10.05
C LEU A 185 -2.99 -26.22 8.97
N ARG A 186 -2.31 -27.38 8.90
CA ARG A 186 -2.68 -28.43 7.94
C ARG A 186 -4.10 -28.94 8.14
N LEU A 187 -4.50 -29.17 9.38
CA LEU A 187 -5.84 -29.67 9.70
C LEU A 187 -6.92 -28.63 9.39
N LEU A 188 -6.73 -27.39 9.83
CA LEU A 188 -7.66 -26.28 9.61
C LEU A 188 -7.88 -26.02 8.12
N LEU A 189 -6.79 -26.05 7.34
CA LEU A 189 -6.81 -25.79 5.91
C LEU A 189 -6.91 -27.07 5.06
N ARG A 190 -7.14 -28.24 5.68
CA ARG A 190 -7.25 -29.55 5.00
C ARG A 190 -6.13 -29.81 3.98
N ILE A 191 -4.88 -29.50 4.35
CA ILE A 191 -3.70 -29.66 3.48
C ILE A 191 -3.21 -31.11 3.58
N PRO A 192 -2.93 -31.79 2.46
CA PRO A 192 -2.39 -33.14 2.49
C PRO A 192 -1.01 -33.19 3.17
N HIS A 193 -0.78 -34.25 3.95
CA HIS A 193 0.46 -34.42 4.72
C HIS A 193 1.58 -35.10 3.93
N TYR A 194 1.22 -35.98 2.99
CA TYR A 194 2.15 -36.87 2.32
C TYR A 194 2.53 -36.42 0.91
N ASN A 195 1.87 -35.37 0.40
CA ASN A 195 2.08 -34.87 -0.94
C ASN A 195 2.51 -33.40 -0.90
N PHE A 196 3.27 -32.99 -1.91
CA PHE A 196 3.51 -31.58 -2.15
C PHE A 196 2.18 -30.87 -2.45
N ASN A 197 1.96 -29.71 -1.86
CA ASN A 197 0.77 -28.91 -2.12
C ASN A 197 1.04 -27.43 -1.85
N ILE A 198 0.56 -26.57 -2.74
CA ILE A 198 0.52 -25.12 -2.53
C ILE A 198 -0.94 -24.73 -2.31
N VAL A 199 -1.19 -23.83 -1.36
CA VAL A 199 -2.50 -23.17 -1.15
C VAL A 199 -2.32 -21.66 -1.30
N VAL A 200 -3.14 -21.06 -2.15
CA VAL A 200 -3.20 -19.59 -2.32
C VAL A 200 -4.45 -19.09 -1.58
N MET A 201 -4.23 -18.23 -0.59
CA MET A 201 -5.32 -17.60 0.18
C MET A 201 -5.34 -16.09 -0.07
N ASP A 202 -6.54 -15.52 -0.17
CA ASP A 202 -6.70 -14.06 -0.24
C ASP A 202 -6.55 -13.39 1.14
N LYS A 203 -6.68 -12.05 1.17
CA LYS A 203 -6.58 -11.26 2.40
C LYS A 203 -7.72 -11.49 3.39
N HIS A 204 -8.82 -12.12 2.98
CA HIS A 204 -9.93 -12.47 3.89
C HIS A 204 -9.80 -13.90 4.41
N GLY A 205 -8.66 -14.57 4.16
CA GLY A 205 -8.44 -15.95 4.57
C GLY A 205 -9.19 -16.98 3.74
N MET A 206 -9.69 -16.61 2.55
CA MET A 206 -10.41 -17.53 1.67
C MET A 206 -9.41 -18.31 0.81
N ASP A 207 -9.57 -19.63 0.78
CA ASP A 207 -8.86 -20.53 -0.14
C ASP A 207 -9.30 -20.27 -1.59
N LYS A 208 -8.36 -19.90 -2.46
CA LYS A 208 -8.62 -19.51 -3.84
C LYS A 208 -8.18 -20.55 -4.85
N GLU A 209 -7.03 -21.18 -4.63
CA GLU A 209 -6.44 -22.10 -5.58
C GLU A 209 -5.45 -23.03 -4.89
N ARG A 210 -5.33 -24.25 -5.41
CA ARG A 210 -4.39 -25.25 -4.89
C ARG A 210 -3.60 -25.90 -6.00
N TYR A 211 -2.29 -26.03 -5.80
CA TYR A 211 -1.41 -26.68 -6.78
C TYR A 211 -0.80 -27.95 -6.19
N PRO A 212 -1.01 -29.13 -6.80
CA PRO A 212 -0.33 -30.37 -6.40
C PRO A 212 1.10 -30.48 -6.99
N PHE A 213 1.54 -29.50 -7.78
CA PHE A 213 2.85 -29.39 -8.40
C PHE A 213 3.35 -27.93 -8.34
N PRO A 214 4.64 -27.65 -8.59
CA PRO A 214 5.17 -26.29 -8.54
C PRO A 214 4.45 -25.36 -9.51
N ALA A 215 4.13 -24.16 -9.06
CA ALA A 215 3.50 -23.10 -9.84
C ALA A 215 4.53 -22.00 -10.11
N THR A 216 4.59 -21.54 -11.37
CA THR A 216 5.51 -20.47 -11.74
C THR A 216 5.07 -19.15 -11.09
N PRO A 217 6.01 -18.21 -10.82
CA PRO A 217 5.65 -16.89 -10.33
C PRO A 217 4.66 -16.17 -11.24
N ALA A 218 4.80 -16.31 -12.56
CA ALA A 218 3.89 -15.70 -13.54
C ALA A 218 2.45 -16.21 -13.39
N GLU A 219 2.24 -17.53 -13.22
CA GLU A 219 0.92 -18.12 -12.99
C GLU A 219 0.32 -17.65 -11.67
N LEU A 220 1.11 -17.66 -10.59
CA LEU A 220 0.67 -17.19 -9.27
C LEU A 220 0.27 -15.71 -9.31
N PHE A 221 1.07 -14.88 -9.98
CA PHE A 221 0.80 -13.46 -10.14
C PHE A 221 -0.45 -13.20 -10.98
N ALA A 222 -0.59 -13.89 -12.10
CA ALA A 222 -1.77 -13.78 -12.97
C ALA A 222 -3.07 -14.21 -12.26
N LEU A 223 -3.00 -15.19 -11.36
CA LEU A 223 -4.12 -15.55 -10.49
C LEU A 223 -4.44 -14.42 -9.50
N ILE A 224 -3.44 -13.96 -8.75
CA ILE A 224 -3.61 -12.95 -7.70
C ILE A 224 -4.11 -11.62 -8.28
N ASP A 225 -3.63 -11.22 -9.46
CA ASP A 225 -4.01 -9.98 -10.14
C ASP A 225 -5.48 -9.96 -10.59
N LYS A 226 -6.17 -11.12 -10.57
CA LYS A 226 -7.62 -11.19 -10.80
C LYS A 226 -8.44 -10.85 -9.55
N PHE A 227 -7.87 -10.86 -8.35
CA PHE A 227 -8.62 -10.64 -7.11
C PHE A 227 -9.13 -9.19 -7.03
N PRO A 228 -10.37 -8.93 -6.57
CA PRO A 228 -10.95 -7.58 -6.55
C PRO A 228 -10.07 -6.55 -5.81
N LEU A 229 -9.69 -6.83 -4.56
CA LEU A 229 -8.80 -5.97 -3.78
C LEU A 229 -7.44 -5.74 -4.47
N ARG A 230 -6.96 -6.72 -5.25
CA ARG A 230 -5.69 -6.58 -5.96
C ARG A 230 -5.78 -5.56 -7.08
N LYS A 231 -6.91 -5.49 -7.79
CA LYS A 231 -7.13 -4.51 -8.87
C LYS A 231 -7.10 -3.08 -8.36
N ASP A 232 -7.62 -2.83 -7.17
CA ASP A 232 -7.58 -1.49 -6.56
C ASP A 232 -6.16 -1.14 -6.10
N GLU A 233 -5.42 -2.10 -5.52
CA GLU A 233 -4.00 -1.94 -5.20
C GLU A 233 -3.17 -1.59 -6.47
N MET A 234 -3.45 -2.22 -7.62
CA MET A 234 -2.75 -1.95 -8.89
C MET A 234 -2.93 -0.52 -9.38
N LYS A 235 -4.16 0.00 -9.33
CA LYS A 235 -4.44 1.38 -9.76
C LYS A 235 -3.61 2.38 -8.95
N LEU A 236 -3.61 2.18 -7.64
CA LEU A 236 -2.85 3.03 -6.73
C LEU A 236 -1.34 2.93 -6.97
N GLN A 237 -0.81 1.72 -7.17
CA GLN A 237 0.60 1.49 -7.52
C GLN A 237 0.99 2.17 -8.84
N ALA A 238 0.11 2.17 -9.84
CA ALA A 238 0.34 2.84 -11.11
C ALA A 238 0.35 4.38 -10.98
N GLU A 239 -0.57 4.95 -10.19
CA GLU A 239 -0.62 6.39 -9.92
C GLU A 239 0.67 6.93 -9.28
N ILE A 240 1.32 6.11 -8.44
CA ILE A 240 2.55 6.48 -7.73
C ILE A 240 3.84 6.04 -8.43
N GLY A 241 3.74 5.40 -9.60
CA GLY A 241 4.90 4.91 -10.37
C GLY A 241 5.67 3.76 -9.71
N GLN A 242 5.00 2.95 -8.89
CA GLN A 242 5.63 1.81 -8.22
C GLN A 242 5.66 0.60 -9.16
N SER A 243 6.86 0.11 -9.46
CA SER A 243 7.08 -1.12 -10.23
C SER A 243 8.23 -1.94 -9.63
N CYS A 244 8.27 -3.22 -9.98
CA CYS A 244 9.49 -4.00 -9.81
C CYS A 244 10.44 -3.70 -10.98
N PRO A 245 11.75 -3.57 -10.73
CA PRO A 245 12.77 -3.47 -11.78
C PRO A 245 12.87 -4.76 -12.61
#